data_AF-C8W5W9-F1
#
_entry.id   AF-C8W5W9-F1
#
_cell.length_a   1.000
_cell.length_b   1.000
_cell.length_c   1.000
_cell.angle_alpha   90.00
_cell.angle_beta   90.00
_cell.angle_gamma   90.00
#
_symmetry.space_group_name_H-M   'P 1'
#
loop_
_entity.id
_entity.type
_entity.pdbx_description
1 polymer ?
#
loop_
_entity_poly.entity_id
_entity_poly.type
_entity_poly.pdbx_seq_one_letter_code
_entity_poly.pdbx_strand_id
1 'polypeptide(L)'
;MKKILTLFLVIVFGVYSSTGVALAATDDDGKKEFSVLSVGDYDSYANLTFEDANYFDDYLQDTLGWTKIQYEVDPNPNGTGDNYNPTDKTAIGVSLGDFTDQGSGTVPQADQGDLLYFMGHAYPSEMLLKDELDSVSYTDVGSTYDSGTKSSNSAWDDDLEWIILGACSIANRDSSGVQWAKTLLGSPRRAHGIYGYKGSSPSNPQDLYVAQRFFQNAAGSSPQTIWSSWINANNATQATNWGVIEHKNNRDYLWGKGTVTSDTTGDPVIYQYQYNHSPIEIFNATKSNSVTNDVYGLNTSFNVSPEELDEDTIINQFFDGKDKLAKNKDNNGNLLVEGPSGSNLEIYNTSGAVLYSKEITEETINFGTDNAISKAEEFIKVHGGRPFDATISKIWPLEKTVIDIFNDTTGTPETIGYLVEYKRVINGMLVDGYNGDSIRVLIDKNGVSNYYRLWRDIKSNDGNKKVNNAEAKGNDNNIKNIIASGQALEKAKRNANKIYKINKDINPTDAELVYFSKSFMHDQQIMEPAWRVKIDVNAYLYVNAYTGEVEEY
;
A
#
# COMPACT_ATOMS: atom_id res chain seq x y z
N MET A 1 -56.05 28.10 -1.21
CA MET A 1 -55.79 26.84 -0.47
C MET A 1 -54.79 25.93 -1.18
N LYS A 2 -53.62 26.45 -1.59
CA LYS A 2 -52.49 25.66 -2.13
C LYS A 2 -51.12 26.18 -1.66
N LYS A 3 -51.10 27.04 -0.63
CA LYS A 3 -49.89 27.62 -0.03
C LYS A 3 -49.71 27.31 1.46
N ILE A 4 -50.53 26.41 2.01
CA ILE A 4 -50.46 25.97 3.42
C ILE A 4 -50.03 24.49 3.55
N LEU A 5 -49.93 23.75 2.43
CA LEU A 5 -49.50 22.34 2.47
C LEU A 5 -47.99 22.14 2.34
N THR A 6 -47.25 23.12 1.81
CA THR A 6 -45.79 23.02 1.63
C THR A 6 -45.01 23.35 2.91
N LEU A 7 -45.65 24.02 3.89
CA LEU A 7 -45.01 24.40 5.15
C LEU A 7 -45.09 23.31 6.23
N PHE A 8 -45.87 22.23 6.01
CA PHE A 8 -46.03 21.14 6.98
C PHE A 8 -45.22 19.87 6.65
N LEU A 9 -44.52 19.83 5.52
CA LEU A 9 -43.63 18.69 5.17
C LEU A 9 -42.15 18.93 5.52
N VAL A 10 -41.78 20.12 5.99
CA VAL A 10 -40.40 20.52 6.30
C VAL A 10 -40.03 20.34 7.78
N ILE A 11 -40.97 19.87 8.63
CA ILE A 11 -40.76 19.81 10.10
C ILE A 11 -40.71 18.36 10.66
N VAL A 12 -40.71 17.31 9.83
CA VAL A 12 -40.69 15.91 10.33
C VAL A 12 -39.43 15.10 10.00
N PHE A 13 -38.44 15.62 9.27
CA PHE A 13 -37.14 14.95 9.09
C PHE A 13 -35.97 15.80 9.58
N GLY A 14 -36.06 16.21 10.85
CA GLY A 14 -35.02 16.94 11.56
C GLY A 14 -34.36 16.12 12.67
N VAL A 15 -33.90 14.90 12.38
CA VAL A 15 -32.83 14.19 13.11
C VAL A 15 -32.27 13.14 12.15
N TYR A 16 -30.94 13.08 12.01
CA TYR A 16 -30.12 12.22 11.14
C TYR A 16 -29.77 12.75 9.73
N SER A 17 -28.45 12.85 9.51
CA SER A 17 -27.68 13.21 8.32
C SER A 17 -27.53 14.70 7.97
N SER A 18 -26.30 15.19 8.10
CA SER A 18 -25.83 16.47 7.55
C SER A 18 -25.09 16.23 6.23
N THR A 19 -25.87 16.29 5.14
CA THR A 19 -25.61 16.79 3.77
C THR A 19 -24.22 16.67 3.11
N GLY A 20 -24.23 16.06 1.91
CA GLY A 20 -23.86 16.75 0.66
C GLY A 20 -25.06 16.74 -0.29
N VAL A 21 -25.38 17.86 -0.92
CA VAL A 21 -26.51 18.03 -1.87
C VAL A 21 -25.95 17.97 -3.29
N ALA A 22 -26.42 17.02 -4.11
CA ALA A 22 -26.19 17.01 -5.55
C ALA A 22 -27.32 17.78 -6.27
N LEU A 23 -26.95 18.78 -7.07
CA LEU A 23 -27.84 19.39 -8.07
C LEU A 23 -27.39 18.91 -9.44
N ALA A 24 -28.27 18.17 -10.13
CA ALA A 24 -28.07 17.70 -11.49
C ALA A 24 -28.47 18.79 -12.51
N ALA A 25 -27.65 18.95 -13.54
CA ALA A 25 -28.04 19.53 -14.81
C ALA A 25 -27.77 18.48 -15.91
N THR A 26 -28.74 18.27 -16.79
CA THR A 26 -28.58 17.52 -18.04
C THR A 26 -27.95 18.41 -19.10
N ASP A 27 -27.06 17.84 -19.92
CA ASP A 27 -26.53 18.45 -21.15
C ASP A 27 -27.06 17.68 -22.37
N ASP A 28 -27.38 18.46 -23.41
CA ASP A 28 -27.82 18.07 -24.74
C ASP A 28 -26.56 17.96 -25.64
N ASP A 29 -26.06 16.73 -25.87
CA ASP A 29 -25.26 16.28 -27.04
C ASP A 29 -23.75 15.90 -26.92
N GLY A 30 -23.03 15.95 -25.78
CA GLY A 30 -21.54 15.79 -25.75
C GLY A 30 -20.91 14.88 -24.68
N LYS A 31 -20.75 13.56 -24.96
CA LYS A 31 -20.14 12.58 -24.03
C LYS A 31 -18.60 12.57 -24.03
N LYS A 32 -18.00 12.43 -22.84
CA LYS A 32 -16.58 12.13 -22.54
C LYS A 32 -16.53 11.06 -21.42
N GLU A 33 -15.61 10.10 -21.52
CA GLU A 33 -15.68 8.83 -20.75
C GLU A 33 -14.24 8.32 -20.43
N PHE A 34 -13.95 7.85 -19.20
CA PHE A 34 -12.63 7.32 -18.76
C PHE A 34 -12.73 5.90 -18.19
N SER A 35 -11.71 5.04 -18.32
CA SER A 35 -11.74 3.64 -17.83
C SER A 35 -10.79 3.37 -16.65
N VAL A 36 -11.27 2.68 -15.61
CA VAL A 36 -10.50 2.01 -14.53
C VAL A 36 -11.09 0.62 -14.27
N LEU A 37 -10.35 -0.42 -14.64
CA LEU A 37 -10.67 -1.79 -14.19
C LEU A 37 -10.43 -1.91 -12.69
N SER A 38 -11.27 -2.62 -11.95
CA SER A 38 -10.95 -3.18 -10.64
C SER A 38 -11.40 -4.63 -10.64
N VAL A 39 -10.46 -5.55 -10.48
CA VAL A 39 -10.77 -6.96 -10.20
C VAL A 39 -10.42 -7.18 -8.74
N GLY A 40 -11.35 -7.75 -7.97
CA GLY A 40 -11.15 -8.13 -6.57
C GLY A 40 -10.82 -9.61 -6.44
N ASP A 41 -10.31 -9.98 -5.25
CA ASP A 41 -9.97 -11.35 -4.87
C ASP A 41 -11.21 -12.20 -4.55
N TYR A 42 -11.43 -13.28 -5.31
CA TYR A 42 -12.59 -14.17 -5.17
C TYR A 42 -12.34 -15.41 -4.27
N ASP A 43 -11.09 -15.73 -3.94
CA ASP A 43 -10.75 -17.06 -3.38
C ASP A 43 -11.16 -17.24 -1.91
N SER A 44 -11.23 -16.17 -1.12
CA SER A 44 -11.64 -16.24 0.29
C SER A 44 -13.15 -16.22 0.51
N TYR A 45 -13.95 -16.06 -0.55
CA TYR A 45 -15.40 -16.00 -0.44
C TYR A 45 -16.06 -16.80 -1.57
N ALA A 46 -16.38 -18.07 -1.29
CA ALA A 46 -17.14 -18.93 -2.20
C ALA A 46 -18.54 -18.39 -2.58
N ASN A 47 -18.94 -17.22 -2.08
CA ASN A 47 -20.23 -16.58 -2.30
C ASN A 47 -20.18 -15.07 -2.61
N LEU A 48 -19.01 -14.45 -2.83
CA LEU A 48 -19.01 -13.06 -3.35
C LEU A 48 -19.45 -13.11 -4.82
N THR A 49 -20.59 -12.50 -5.12
CA THR A 49 -21.07 -12.39 -6.49
C THR A 49 -20.49 -11.12 -7.12
N PHE A 50 -20.70 -10.93 -8.42
CA PHE A 50 -20.39 -9.66 -9.10
C PHE A 50 -21.02 -8.43 -8.41
N GLU A 51 -22.04 -8.63 -7.57
CA GLU A 51 -22.67 -7.57 -6.77
C GLU A 51 -21.77 -7.04 -5.63
N ASP A 52 -20.69 -7.72 -5.26
CA ASP A 52 -19.80 -7.30 -4.16
C ASP A 52 -18.51 -6.58 -4.63
N ALA A 53 -18.16 -6.68 -5.93
CA ALA A 53 -17.22 -5.75 -6.57
C ALA A 53 -17.74 -4.30 -6.52
N ASN A 54 -19.05 -4.14 -6.29
CA ASN A 54 -19.63 -2.85 -5.96
C ASN A 54 -19.08 -2.24 -4.68
N TYR A 55 -18.40 -2.95 -3.75
CA TYR A 55 -17.91 -2.30 -2.52
C TYR A 55 -16.86 -1.21 -2.79
N PHE A 56 -15.95 -1.44 -3.74
CA PHE A 56 -14.99 -0.42 -4.15
C PHE A 56 -15.66 0.62 -5.04
N ASP A 57 -16.55 0.21 -5.95
CA ASP A 57 -17.33 1.12 -6.78
C ASP A 57 -18.23 2.07 -5.94
N ASP A 58 -18.84 1.56 -4.87
CA ASP A 58 -19.66 2.27 -3.89
C ASP A 58 -18.76 3.21 -3.07
N TYR A 59 -17.54 2.81 -2.71
CA TYR A 59 -16.59 3.75 -2.10
C TYR A 59 -16.25 4.91 -3.05
N LEU A 60 -15.94 4.62 -4.31
CA LEU A 60 -15.65 5.65 -5.31
C LEU A 60 -16.89 6.53 -5.60
N GLN A 61 -18.08 5.95 -5.65
CA GLN A 61 -19.33 6.65 -5.93
C GLN A 61 -19.85 7.44 -4.72
N ASP A 62 -19.97 6.80 -3.56
CA ASP A 62 -20.57 7.38 -2.36
C ASP A 62 -19.59 8.28 -1.60
N THR A 63 -18.29 7.97 -1.61
CA THR A 63 -17.27 8.74 -0.87
C THR A 63 -16.60 9.80 -1.74
N LEU A 64 -16.33 9.50 -3.02
CA LEU A 64 -15.64 10.42 -3.93
C LEU A 64 -16.57 11.09 -4.96
N GLY A 65 -17.83 10.68 -5.04
CA GLY A 65 -18.84 11.28 -5.92
C GLY A 65 -18.72 10.86 -7.40
N TRP A 66 -18.08 9.73 -7.69
CA TRP A 66 -17.78 9.30 -9.07
C TRP A 66 -18.96 8.58 -9.72
N THR A 67 -19.21 8.82 -11.02
CA THR A 67 -20.31 8.18 -11.78
C THR A 67 -19.79 6.97 -12.56
N LYS A 68 -20.53 5.85 -12.56
CA LYS A 68 -20.14 4.58 -13.19
C LYS A 68 -20.60 4.46 -14.65
N ILE A 69 -19.72 3.93 -15.52
CA ILE A 69 -20.10 3.31 -16.81
C ILE A 69 -19.33 1.97 -16.94
N GLN A 70 -19.87 0.97 -17.64
CA GLN A 70 -19.26 -0.36 -17.79
C GLN A 70 -19.05 -0.69 -19.27
N TYR A 71 -17.89 -1.27 -19.64
CA TYR A 71 -17.60 -1.68 -21.02
C TYR A 71 -17.05 -3.11 -21.09
N GLU A 72 -17.42 -3.83 -22.14
CA GLU A 72 -16.75 -5.05 -22.60
C GLU A 72 -15.74 -4.64 -23.68
N VAL A 73 -14.47 -5.02 -23.54
CA VAL A 73 -13.46 -4.80 -24.59
C VAL A 73 -13.49 -6.00 -25.53
N ASP A 74 -13.91 -5.76 -26.78
CA ASP A 74 -13.91 -6.77 -27.84
C ASP A 74 -12.49 -6.84 -28.46
N PRO A 75 -11.81 -8.00 -28.44
CA PRO A 75 -10.41 -8.10 -28.84
C PRO A 75 -10.21 -8.10 -30.37
N ASN A 76 -10.87 -7.24 -31.15
CA ASN A 76 -10.53 -6.93 -32.54
C ASN A 76 -11.38 -5.80 -33.16
N PRO A 77 -11.04 -4.50 -33.02
CA PRO A 77 -11.82 -3.44 -33.66
C PRO A 77 -11.64 -3.41 -35.19
N ASN A 78 -10.58 -4.03 -35.71
CA ASN A 78 -10.22 -4.01 -37.12
C ASN A 78 -10.53 -5.34 -37.78
N GLY A 79 -11.82 -5.64 -37.92
CA GLY A 79 -12.39 -6.85 -38.53
C GLY A 79 -11.79 -7.26 -39.88
N THR A 80 -10.59 -7.84 -39.84
CA THR A 80 -9.88 -8.38 -40.99
C THR A 80 -9.84 -9.89 -40.85
N GLY A 81 -10.94 -10.51 -41.32
CA GLY A 81 -10.89 -11.79 -42.03
C GLY A 81 -10.85 -13.08 -41.22
N ASP A 82 -10.57 -13.07 -39.92
CA ASP A 82 -10.56 -14.31 -39.14
C ASP A 82 -11.91 -14.52 -38.45
N ASN A 83 -12.50 -15.70 -38.68
CA ASN A 83 -13.77 -16.10 -38.08
C ASN A 83 -13.68 -15.98 -36.55
N TYR A 84 -14.63 -15.24 -35.96
CA TYR A 84 -14.86 -15.16 -34.51
C TYR A 84 -14.51 -16.47 -33.81
N ASN A 85 -13.44 -16.45 -33.02
CA ASN A 85 -13.05 -17.56 -32.17
C ASN A 85 -13.54 -17.25 -30.75
N PRO A 86 -14.50 -18.01 -30.18
CA PRO A 86 -15.01 -17.77 -28.83
C PRO A 86 -13.97 -17.98 -27.70
N THR A 87 -12.69 -18.18 -28.03
CA THR A 87 -11.55 -18.18 -27.10
C THR A 87 -10.74 -16.87 -27.14
N ASP A 88 -11.16 -15.86 -27.91
CA ASP A 88 -10.48 -14.57 -27.93
C ASP A 88 -10.79 -13.82 -26.62
N LYS A 89 -9.72 -13.54 -25.86
CA LYS A 89 -9.72 -13.16 -24.45
C LYS A 89 -10.42 -11.80 -24.24
N THR A 90 -11.53 -11.78 -23.50
CA THR A 90 -12.24 -10.55 -23.11
C THR A 90 -11.67 -10.06 -21.77
N ALA A 91 -11.00 -8.90 -21.77
CA ALA A 91 -10.76 -8.16 -20.54
C ALA A 91 -11.97 -7.24 -20.31
N ILE A 92 -12.67 -7.41 -19.19
CA ILE A 92 -13.80 -6.56 -18.79
C ILE A 92 -13.21 -5.30 -18.16
N GLY A 93 -13.68 -4.10 -18.54
CA GLY A 93 -13.27 -2.80 -17.97
C GLY A 93 -14.44 -2.09 -17.30
N VAL A 94 -14.19 -1.38 -16.20
CA VAL A 94 -15.17 -0.44 -15.60
C VAL A 94 -14.65 0.98 -15.80
N SER A 95 -15.53 1.98 -15.81
CA SER A 95 -15.22 3.38 -16.13
C SER A 95 -15.52 4.33 -14.97
N LEU A 96 -14.62 5.29 -14.77
CA LEU A 96 -14.82 6.42 -13.86
C LEU A 96 -15.33 7.61 -14.67
N GLY A 97 -16.49 8.15 -14.27
CA GLY A 97 -17.18 9.21 -14.99
C GLY A 97 -16.47 10.57 -14.97
N ASP A 98 -17.07 11.51 -15.72
CA ASP A 98 -16.56 12.85 -16.03
C ASP A 98 -16.06 13.66 -14.82
N PHE A 99 -14.83 14.19 -14.95
CA PHE A 99 -14.34 15.29 -14.12
C PHE A 99 -14.72 16.62 -14.79
N THR A 100 -15.72 17.33 -14.25
CA THR A 100 -15.99 18.72 -14.67
C THR A 100 -15.24 19.70 -13.78
N ASP A 101 -14.26 20.43 -14.35
CA ASP A 101 -13.73 21.64 -13.73
C ASP A 101 -14.67 22.82 -14.06
N GLN A 102 -15.21 23.49 -13.03
CA GLN A 102 -16.06 24.67 -13.20
C GLN A 102 -15.30 25.93 -13.63
N GLY A 103 -13.97 25.86 -13.82
CA GLY A 103 -13.12 27.03 -13.98
C GLY A 103 -12.21 27.04 -15.20
N SER A 104 -12.78 27.30 -16.39
CA SER A 104 -12.09 27.93 -17.54
C SER A 104 -10.85 27.23 -18.13
N GLY A 105 -11.02 26.69 -19.34
CA GLY A 105 -9.93 26.38 -20.26
C GLY A 105 -9.93 24.93 -20.68
N THR A 106 -9.86 24.70 -21.99
CA THR A 106 -9.87 23.38 -22.63
C THR A 106 -8.87 22.44 -21.98
N VAL A 107 -9.36 21.48 -21.19
CA VAL A 107 -8.58 20.30 -20.77
C VAL A 107 -8.42 19.41 -22.02
N PRO A 108 -7.21 18.91 -22.35
CA PRO A 108 -7.06 17.88 -23.37
C PRO A 108 -8.00 16.71 -23.07
N GLN A 109 -8.76 16.25 -24.07
CA GLN A 109 -9.51 15.00 -23.93
C GLN A 109 -8.52 13.87 -23.72
N ALA A 110 -8.64 13.17 -22.59
CA ALA A 110 -8.22 11.78 -22.52
C ALA A 110 -9.20 10.96 -23.36
N ASP A 111 -8.68 10.19 -24.31
CA ASP A 111 -9.47 9.16 -24.97
C ASP A 111 -9.49 7.92 -24.05
N GLN A 112 -10.50 7.06 -24.19
CA GLN A 112 -10.82 5.99 -23.24
C GLN A 112 -9.65 5.00 -23.02
N GLY A 113 -9.13 4.84 -21.79
CA GLY A 113 -8.28 3.68 -21.48
C GLY A 113 -7.12 3.86 -20.50
N ASP A 114 -6.82 5.06 -20.01
CA ASP A 114 -5.49 5.36 -19.46
C ASP A 114 -5.06 4.63 -18.18
N LEU A 115 -5.95 4.05 -17.36
CA LEU A 115 -5.54 3.34 -16.13
C LEU A 115 -6.18 1.95 -16.05
N LEU A 116 -5.35 0.92 -16.01
CA LEU A 116 -5.72 -0.46 -15.71
C LEU A 116 -5.39 -0.75 -14.25
N TYR A 117 -6.39 -0.98 -13.40
CA TYR A 117 -6.17 -1.41 -12.02
C TYR A 117 -6.64 -2.87 -11.84
N PHE A 118 -5.82 -3.70 -11.23
CA PHE A 118 -6.08 -5.14 -11.11
C PHE A 118 -5.60 -5.62 -9.74
N MET A 119 -6.48 -6.21 -8.93
CA MET A 119 -6.09 -6.93 -7.72
C MET A 119 -6.49 -8.40 -7.83
N GLY A 120 -5.49 -9.25 -8.02
CA GLY A 120 -5.75 -10.67 -8.22
C GLY A 120 -4.50 -11.50 -8.01
N HIS A 121 -4.62 -12.81 -8.25
CA HIS A 121 -3.48 -13.69 -8.24
C HIS A 121 -2.63 -13.46 -9.48
N ALA A 122 -1.32 -13.35 -9.29
CA ALA A 122 -0.36 -13.45 -10.38
C ALA A 122 0.80 -14.32 -9.97
N TYR A 123 1.39 -14.96 -10.97
CA TYR A 123 2.67 -15.62 -10.91
C TYR A 123 3.72 -14.71 -11.57
N PRO A 124 5.01 -15.01 -11.39
CA PRO A 124 6.07 -14.28 -12.09
C PRO A 124 5.88 -14.25 -13.62
N SER A 125 5.11 -15.19 -14.18
CA SER A 125 4.86 -15.29 -15.62
C SER A 125 3.49 -14.84 -16.11
N GLU A 126 2.48 -14.77 -15.24
CA GLU A 126 1.09 -14.61 -15.70
C GLU A 126 0.19 -14.02 -14.62
N MET A 127 -0.87 -13.33 -15.04
CA MET A 127 -1.99 -12.91 -14.19
C MET A 127 -3.14 -13.91 -14.35
N LEU A 128 -3.77 -14.29 -13.24
CA LEU A 128 -4.95 -15.15 -13.28
C LEU A 128 -6.21 -14.30 -13.42
N LEU A 129 -7.01 -14.60 -14.45
CA LEU A 129 -8.35 -14.04 -14.57
C LEU A 129 -9.36 -14.96 -13.88
N LYS A 130 -10.53 -14.39 -13.59
CA LYS A 130 -11.67 -14.80 -12.75
C LYS A 130 -11.99 -16.30 -12.57
N ASP A 131 -11.58 -17.20 -13.46
CA ASP A 131 -12.06 -18.59 -13.49
C ASP A 131 -10.98 -19.69 -13.31
N GLU A 132 -9.75 -19.38 -12.86
CA GLU A 132 -8.61 -20.34 -12.75
C GLU A 132 -8.26 -21.10 -14.06
N LEU A 133 -9.04 -20.92 -15.12
CA LEU A 133 -8.96 -21.60 -16.41
C LEU A 133 -8.29 -20.72 -17.48
N ASP A 134 -8.25 -19.40 -17.25
CA ASP A 134 -7.65 -18.42 -18.17
C ASP A 134 -6.60 -17.56 -17.45
N SER A 135 -5.37 -17.63 -17.96
CA SER A 135 -4.27 -16.77 -17.55
C SER A 135 -3.84 -15.83 -18.67
N VAL A 136 -3.35 -14.66 -18.29
CA VAL A 136 -2.69 -13.69 -19.18
C VAL A 136 -1.21 -13.72 -18.84
N SER A 137 -0.44 -14.43 -19.65
CA SER A 137 1.02 -14.48 -19.50
C SER A 137 1.65 -13.21 -20.04
N TYR A 138 2.80 -12.77 -19.51
CA TYR A 138 3.59 -11.72 -20.16
C TYR A 138 3.93 -12.12 -21.62
N THR A 139 3.96 -13.41 -21.93
CA THR A 139 4.17 -13.88 -23.30
C THR A 139 3.01 -13.51 -24.22
N ASP A 140 1.81 -13.40 -23.68
CA ASP A 140 0.63 -13.02 -24.45
C ASP A 140 0.64 -11.51 -24.72
N VAL A 141 1.26 -10.73 -23.82
CA VAL A 141 1.20 -9.26 -23.78
C VAL A 141 2.53 -8.57 -24.13
N GLY A 142 3.58 -9.31 -24.47
CA GLY A 142 4.89 -8.70 -24.78
C GLY A 142 6.00 -9.68 -25.17
N SER A 143 5.65 -10.88 -25.65
CA SER A 143 6.65 -11.86 -26.10
C SER A 143 7.37 -11.49 -27.38
N THR A 144 6.75 -10.71 -28.26
CA THR A 144 7.40 -10.28 -29.50
C THR A 144 8.12 -8.97 -29.23
N TYR A 145 9.33 -8.85 -29.72
CA TYR A 145 10.06 -7.60 -29.70
C TYR A 145 10.64 -7.34 -31.08
N ASP A 146 10.33 -6.17 -31.63
CA ASP A 146 10.95 -5.68 -32.84
C ASP A 146 11.95 -4.58 -32.49
N SER A 147 13.24 -4.91 -32.61
CA SER A 147 14.34 -3.99 -32.36
C SER A 147 14.40 -2.79 -33.31
N GLY A 148 13.82 -2.91 -34.51
CA GLY A 148 13.78 -1.84 -35.50
C GLY A 148 12.78 -0.75 -35.15
N THR A 149 11.60 -1.14 -34.67
CA THR A 149 10.52 -0.24 -34.26
C THR A 149 10.54 0.07 -32.76
N LYS A 150 11.30 -0.69 -31.98
CA LYS A 150 11.32 -0.65 -30.51
C LYS A 150 9.93 -0.84 -29.91
N SER A 151 9.17 -1.77 -30.47
CA SER A 151 7.83 -2.14 -30.05
C SER A 151 7.76 -3.62 -29.68
N SER A 152 6.73 -3.99 -28.92
CA SER A 152 6.34 -5.38 -28.69
C SER A 152 4.91 -5.61 -29.19
N ASN A 153 4.39 -6.84 -29.12
CA ASN A 153 2.96 -7.12 -29.27
C ASN A 153 2.14 -6.69 -28.06
N SER A 154 2.48 -5.55 -27.48
CA SER A 154 1.83 -5.08 -26.27
C SER A 154 0.34 -4.90 -26.48
N ALA A 155 -0.45 -5.54 -25.63
CA ALA A 155 -1.89 -5.28 -25.57
C ALA A 155 -2.19 -3.90 -24.94
N TRP A 156 -1.15 -3.15 -24.55
CA TRP A 156 -1.26 -1.79 -24.00
C TRP A 156 -1.06 -0.69 -25.07
N ASP A 157 -0.96 -1.03 -26.35
CA ASP A 157 -0.74 -0.07 -27.46
C ASP A 157 -2.01 0.75 -27.82
N ASP A 158 -3.15 0.44 -27.22
CA ASP A 158 -4.47 1.07 -27.45
C ASP A 158 -4.78 2.20 -26.43
N ASP A 159 -3.83 3.09 -26.13
CA ASP A 159 -4.01 4.28 -25.25
C ASP A 159 -4.04 4.00 -23.73
N LEU A 160 -3.49 2.88 -23.27
CA LEU A 160 -3.36 2.59 -21.84
C LEU A 160 -2.07 3.19 -21.28
N GLU A 161 -2.18 4.19 -20.40
CA GLU A 161 -1.02 4.90 -19.84
C GLU A 161 -0.44 4.23 -18.58
N TRP A 162 -1.27 3.78 -17.64
CA TRP A 162 -0.79 3.23 -16.36
C TRP A 162 -1.43 1.91 -16.05
N ILE A 163 -0.63 1.03 -15.45
CA ILE A 163 -1.07 -0.30 -15.06
C ILE A 163 -0.73 -0.51 -13.59
N ILE A 164 -1.72 -0.73 -12.75
CA ILE A 164 -1.54 -1.08 -11.35
C ILE A 164 -1.99 -2.53 -11.17
N LEU A 165 -1.01 -3.42 -11.08
CA LEU A 165 -1.17 -4.83 -10.81
C LEU A 165 -0.88 -5.08 -9.32
N GLY A 166 -1.91 -5.10 -8.49
CA GLY A 166 -1.88 -5.50 -7.09
C GLY A 166 -1.57 -7.00 -6.89
N ALA A 167 -0.66 -7.55 -7.69
CA ALA A 167 -0.42 -8.96 -7.86
C ALA A 167 1.06 -9.32 -7.61
N CYS A 168 1.30 -10.59 -7.30
CA CYS A 168 2.60 -11.06 -6.82
C CYS A 168 3.65 -11.09 -7.94
N SER A 169 4.91 -10.80 -7.57
CA SER A 169 6.13 -11.04 -8.37
C SER A 169 6.21 -10.38 -9.76
N ILE A 170 5.33 -9.42 -10.07
CA ILE A 170 5.36 -8.63 -11.32
C ILE A 170 6.63 -7.77 -11.41
N ALA A 171 7.00 -7.14 -10.30
CA ALA A 171 8.11 -6.19 -10.25
C ALA A 171 9.39 -6.82 -9.65
N ASN A 172 9.67 -8.10 -9.95
CA ASN A 172 10.88 -8.77 -9.46
C ASN A 172 12.13 -8.37 -10.27
N ARG A 173 13.33 -8.38 -9.68
CA ARG A 173 14.59 -7.96 -10.35
C ARG A 173 15.24 -9.04 -11.23
N ASP A 174 14.54 -10.15 -11.41
CA ASP A 174 14.99 -11.28 -12.22
C ASP A 174 14.45 -11.19 -13.65
N SER A 175 14.57 -12.29 -14.39
CA SER A 175 14.07 -12.38 -15.76
C SER A 175 12.59 -12.04 -15.89
N SER A 176 11.76 -12.29 -14.88
CA SER A 176 10.32 -12.03 -14.95
C SER A 176 10.02 -10.53 -14.99
N GLY A 177 10.66 -9.71 -14.15
CA GLY A 177 10.46 -8.27 -14.22
C GLY A 177 10.98 -7.65 -15.51
N VAL A 178 12.04 -8.23 -16.09
CA VAL A 178 12.51 -7.84 -17.42
C VAL A 178 11.45 -8.15 -18.49
N GLN A 179 10.76 -9.30 -18.42
CA GLN A 179 9.68 -9.60 -19.37
C GLN A 179 8.48 -8.67 -19.18
N TRP A 180 8.10 -8.34 -17.94
CA TRP A 180 7.07 -7.34 -17.68
C TRP A 180 7.45 -5.95 -18.19
N ALA A 181 8.72 -5.56 -18.09
CA ALA A 181 9.20 -4.31 -18.69
C ALA A 181 9.03 -4.28 -20.21
N LYS A 182 9.15 -5.42 -20.92
CA LYS A 182 8.92 -5.49 -22.36
C LYS A 182 7.47 -5.25 -22.77
N THR A 183 6.51 -5.46 -21.86
CA THR A 183 5.11 -5.13 -22.16
C THR A 183 4.91 -3.62 -22.22
N LEU A 184 5.74 -2.80 -21.58
CA LEU A 184 5.71 -1.33 -21.69
C LEU A 184 6.24 -0.80 -23.03
N LEU A 185 6.68 -1.69 -23.93
CA LEU A 185 7.06 -1.33 -25.28
C LEU A 185 5.81 -1.31 -26.16
N GLY A 186 5.77 -0.42 -27.12
CA GLY A 186 4.60 -0.15 -27.95
C GLY A 186 4.93 0.92 -28.98
N SER A 187 4.16 0.97 -30.05
CA SER A 187 4.32 2.00 -31.08
C SER A 187 3.00 2.17 -31.85
N PRO A 188 2.38 3.36 -31.81
CA PRO A 188 2.98 4.64 -31.42
C PRO A 188 2.85 4.99 -29.94
N ARG A 189 2.02 4.28 -29.16
CA ARG A 189 1.70 4.61 -27.77
C ARG A 189 2.34 3.61 -26.84
N ARG A 190 2.78 4.05 -25.66
CA ARG A 190 3.44 3.18 -24.70
C ARG A 190 2.87 3.47 -23.33
N ALA A 191 2.39 2.42 -22.67
CA ALA A 191 2.14 2.49 -21.25
C ALA A 191 3.36 3.06 -20.51
N HIS A 192 3.10 4.03 -19.65
CA HIS A 192 4.05 4.80 -18.87
C HIS A 192 4.64 3.99 -17.71
N GLY A 193 3.89 3.06 -17.10
CA GLY A 193 4.41 2.20 -16.04
C GLY A 193 3.49 1.11 -15.52
N ILE A 194 4.12 0.10 -14.90
CA ILE A 194 3.51 -1.01 -14.17
C ILE A 194 3.87 -0.88 -12.68
N TYR A 195 2.85 -0.86 -11.84
CA TYR A 195 2.97 -0.83 -10.39
C TYR A 195 2.53 -2.18 -9.83
N GLY A 196 3.31 -2.79 -8.95
CA GLY A 196 2.93 -4.07 -8.36
C GLY A 196 3.86 -4.51 -7.24
N TYR A 197 4.10 -5.82 -7.12
CA TYR A 197 4.93 -6.39 -6.06
C TYR A 197 6.07 -7.22 -6.61
N LYS A 198 7.23 -7.18 -5.94
CA LYS A 198 8.42 -7.98 -6.27
C LYS A 198 8.37 -9.42 -5.76
N GLY A 199 7.46 -9.69 -4.83
CA GLY A 199 7.25 -10.99 -4.20
C GLY A 199 5.77 -11.14 -3.86
N SER A 200 5.44 -11.54 -2.63
CA SER A 200 4.05 -11.60 -2.17
C SER A 200 3.39 -10.22 -2.10
N SER A 201 2.17 -10.12 -2.61
CA SER A 201 1.26 -9.01 -2.36
C SER A 201 0.62 -9.17 -0.97
N PRO A 202 0.17 -8.08 -0.33
CA PRO A 202 -0.74 -8.17 0.81
C PRO A 202 -2.03 -8.92 0.40
N SER A 203 -2.68 -9.56 1.38
CA SER A 203 -4.04 -10.08 1.22
C SER A 203 -5.07 -9.13 1.83
N ASN A 204 -6.35 -9.42 1.60
CA ASN A 204 -7.46 -8.81 2.33
C ASN A 204 -7.24 -8.89 3.85
N PRO A 205 -7.45 -7.78 4.60
CA PRO A 205 -7.91 -6.45 4.16
C PRO A 205 -6.80 -5.46 3.78
N GLN A 206 -5.54 -5.83 3.89
CA GLN A 206 -4.43 -4.90 3.69
C GLN A 206 -4.32 -4.39 2.25
N ASP A 207 -4.63 -5.21 1.25
CA ASP A 207 -4.68 -4.80 -0.16
C ASP A 207 -5.71 -3.68 -0.42
N LEU A 208 -6.91 -3.79 0.16
CA LEU A 208 -7.94 -2.76 0.11
C LEU A 208 -7.44 -1.45 0.73
N TYR A 209 -6.73 -1.51 1.86
CA TYR A 209 -6.16 -0.31 2.48
C TYR A 209 -5.06 0.33 1.64
N VAL A 210 -4.24 -0.46 0.94
CA VAL A 210 -3.27 0.06 -0.02
C VAL A 210 -4.00 0.76 -1.16
N ALA A 211 -5.06 0.17 -1.70
CA ALA A 211 -5.88 0.75 -2.77
C ALA A 211 -6.49 2.10 -2.34
N GLN A 212 -7.19 2.12 -1.20
CA GLN A 212 -7.83 3.33 -0.67
C GLN A 212 -6.81 4.45 -0.45
N ARG A 213 -5.66 4.14 0.15
CA ARG A 213 -4.59 5.12 0.38
C ARG A 213 -3.96 5.61 -0.92
N PHE A 214 -3.79 4.74 -1.91
CA PHE A 214 -3.29 5.13 -3.21
C PHE A 214 -4.19 6.21 -3.83
N PHE A 215 -5.50 5.97 -3.90
CA PHE A 215 -6.43 6.94 -4.48
C PHE A 215 -6.59 8.20 -3.62
N GLN A 216 -6.53 8.08 -2.29
CA GLN A 216 -6.51 9.24 -1.40
C GLN A 216 -5.30 10.14 -1.68
N ASN A 217 -4.11 9.56 -1.88
CA ASN A 217 -2.90 10.31 -2.22
C ASN A 217 -2.95 10.86 -3.65
N ALA A 218 -3.43 10.09 -4.62
CA ALA A 218 -3.37 10.46 -6.03
C ALA A 218 -4.50 11.39 -6.48
N ALA A 219 -5.66 11.33 -5.82
CA ALA A 219 -6.88 12.06 -6.20
C ALA A 219 -7.36 13.08 -5.15
N GLY A 220 -6.66 13.21 -4.02
CA GLY A 220 -6.94 14.19 -2.97
C GLY A 220 -6.92 15.64 -3.45
N SER A 221 -7.19 16.59 -2.55
CA SER A 221 -7.16 18.03 -2.88
C SER A 221 -5.73 18.55 -3.06
N SER A 222 -4.75 17.85 -2.48
CA SER A 222 -3.33 18.03 -2.68
C SER A 222 -2.75 16.71 -3.21
N PRO A 223 -2.90 16.43 -4.51
CA PRO A 223 -2.56 15.13 -5.06
C PRO A 223 -1.04 14.93 -5.13
N GLN A 224 -0.63 13.67 -5.03
CA GLN A 224 0.72 13.20 -5.29
C GLN A 224 0.79 12.54 -6.68
N THR A 225 1.99 12.42 -7.24
CA THR A 225 2.22 11.58 -8.42
C THR A 225 1.77 10.15 -8.16
N ILE A 226 1.39 9.41 -9.21
CA ILE A 226 1.02 7.99 -9.13
C ILE A 226 2.14 7.20 -8.46
N TRP A 227 3.39 7.52 -8.81
CA TRP A 227 4.59 6.95 -8.22
C TRP A 227 4.71 7.15 -6.71
N SER A 228 4.65 8.41 -6.24
CA SER A 228 4.69 8.71 -4.81
C SER A 228 3.50 8.10 -4.09
N SER A 229 2.31 8.15 -4.69
CA SER A 229 1.07 7.61 -4.13
C SER A 229 1.16 6.12 -3.86
N TRP A 230 1.70 5.34 -4.82
CA TRP A 230 1.87 3.90 -4.68
C TRP A 230 2.84 3.54 -3.55
N ILE A 231 3.99 4.21 -3.51
CA ILE A 231 5.01 3.97 -2.48
C ILE A 231 4.51 4.36 -1.10
N ASN A 232 3.87 5.54 -0.97
CA ASN A 232 3.35 6.02 0.30
C ASN A 232 2.20 5.15 0.83
N ALA A 233 1.30 4.68 -0.05
CA ALA A 233 0.23 3.76 0.34
C ALA A 233 0.75 2.43 0.90
N ASN A 234 1.78 1.86 0.25
CA ASN A 234 2.41 0.64 0.71
C ASN A 234 3.24 0.83 1.98
N ASN A 235 3.97 1.95 2.08
CA ASN A 235 4.73 2.29 3.28
C ASN A 235 3.81 2.47 4.48
N ALA A 236 2.65 3.11 4.34
CA ALA A 236 1.68 3.24 5.43
C ALA A 236 1.26 1.88 6.00
N THR A 237 1.18 0.84 5.15
CA THR A 237 0.75 -0.51 5.52
C THR A 237 1.89 -1.52 5.73
N GLN A 238 3.16 -1.09 5.84
CA GLN A 238 4.32 -2.01 6.02
C GLN A 238 4.50 -3.03 4.88
N ALA A 239 3.78 -2.87 3.77
CA ALA A 239 4.04 -3.65 2.57
C ALA A 239 5.37 -3.17 1.98
N THR A 240 6.49 -3.80 2.30
CA THR A 240 7.82 -3.44 1.76
C THR A 240 8.19 -4.20 0.50
N ASN A 241 7.27 -5.05 0.02
CA ASN A 241 7.44 -5.90 -1.16
C ASN A 241 6.87 -5.30 -2.44
N TRP A 242 6.48 -4.02 -2.43
CA TRP A 242 6.09 -3.33 -3.65
C TRP A 242 7.27 -3.19 -4.62
N GLY A 243 6.95 -2.97 -5.89
CA GLY A 243 7.88 -2.55 -6.93
C GLY A 243 7.16 -1.74 -8.00
N VAL A 244 7.94 -0.96 -8.75
CA VAL A 244 7.46 -0.19 -9.91
C VAL A 244 8.40 -0.44 -11.08
N ILE A 245 7.85 -0.61 -12.26
CA ILE A 245 8.57 -0.65 -13.54
C ILE A 245 8.00 0.49 -14.39
N GLU A 246 8.78 1.48 -14.77
CA GLU A 246 8.27 2.64 -15.51
C GLU A 246 9.31 3.22 -16.46
N HIS A 247 8.85 3.94 -17.47
CA HIS A 247 9.73 4.73 -18.31
C HIS A 247 10.36 5.88 -17.52
N LYS A 248 11.57 6.26 -17.92
CA LYS A 248 12.33 7.36 -17.35
C LYS A 248 11.52 8.66 -17.32
N ASN A 249 11.62 9.39 -16.21
CA ASN A 249 10.98 10.69 -15.98
C ASN A 249 9.45 10.66 -16.02
N ASN A 250 8.84 9.49 -15.95
CA ASN A 250 7.39 9.38 -15.85
C ASN A 250 6.93 9.78 -14.43
N ARG A 251 6.46 11.01 -14.25
CA ARG A 251 6.01 11.54 -12.95
C ARG A 251 4.60 12.07 -13.04
N ASP A 252 3.74 11.19 -13.53
CA ASP A 252 2.36 11.51 -13.79
C ASP A 252 1.53 11.64 -12.53
N TYR A 253 0.59 12.57 -12.60
CA TYR A 253 -0.56 12.61 -11.72
C TYR A 253 -1.72 11.88 -12.39
N LEU A 254 -2.75 11.52 -11.63
CA LEU A 254 -4.02 11.14 -12.26
C LEU A 254 -4.54 12.29 -13.12
N TRP A 255 -5.24 11.96 -14.21
CA TRP A 255 -5.87 12.96 -15.07
C TRP A 255 -6.73 13.94 -14.28
N GLY A 256 -6.61 15.22 -14.60
CA GLY A 256 -7.30 16.31 -13.89
C GLY A 256 -6.76 16.59 -12.48
N LYS A 257 -5.75 15.86 -12.01
CA LYS A 257 -5.11 16.06 -10.69
C LYS A 257 -3.71 16.63 -10.78
N GLY A 258 -3.12 16.70 -11.97
CA GLY A 258 -1.84 17.36 -12.18
C GLY A 258 -1.35 17.22 -13.61
N THR A 259 -0.03 17.27 -13.77
CA THR A 259 0.59 17.10 -15.10
C THR A 259 0.70 15.62 -15.43
N VAL A 260 0.22 15.25 -16.61
CA VAL A 260 0.46 13.95 -17.23
C VAL A 260 1.51 14.15 -18.31
N THR A 261 2.55 13.32 -18.30
CA THR A 261 3.59 13.33 -19.33
C THR A 261 3.00 12.85 -20.66
N SER A 262 3.62 13.26 -21.76
CA SER A 262 3.25 12.73 -23.07
C SER A 262 3.79 11.31 -23.25
N ASP A 263 3.14 10.53 -24.10
CA ASP A 263 3.56 9.20 -24.52
C ASP A 263 5.07 9.15 -24.78
N THR A 264 5.70 8.10 -24.25
CA THR A 264 7.16 7.96 -24.33
C THR A 264 7.61 7.67 -25.76
N THR A 265 8.12 8.68 -26.47
CA THR A 265 8.70 8.51 -27.82
C THR A 265 10.20 8.23 -27.79
N GLY A 266 10.71 7.44 -28.74
CA GLY A 266 12.14 7.17 -28.89
C GLY A 266 12.64 5.90 -28.17
N ASP A 267 13.90 5.91 -27.73
CA ASP A 267 14.53 4.75 -27.07
C ASP A 267 13.99 4.59 -25.65
N PRO A 268 13.32 3.47 -25.32
CA PRO A 268 12.75 3.26 -24.00
C PRO A 268 13.89 3.13 -22.99
N VAL A 269 13.86 3.97 -21.96
CA VAL A 269 14.71 3.81 -20.77
C VAL A 269 13.80 3.45 -19.63
N ILE A 270 13.84 2.18 -19.23
CA ILE A 270 12.93 1.65 -18.20
C ILE A 270 13.70 1.48 -16.90
N TYR A 271 13.13 1.98 -15.81
CA TYR A 271 13.63 1.80 -14.46
C TYR A 271 12.74 0.88 -13.65
N GLN A 272 13.36 0.18 -12.72
CA GLN A 272 12.72 -0.58 -11.67
C GLN A 272 13.00 0.06 -10.31
N TYR A 273 11.96 0.31 -9.53
CA TYR A 273 12.03 0.87 -8.19
C TYR A 273 11.52 -0.13 -7.16
N GLN A 274 12.29 -0.34 -6.10
CA GLN A 274 11.88 -1.16 -4.96
C GLN A 274 12.86 -0.98 -3.80
N TYR A 275 12.46 -1.40 -2.60
CA TYR A 275 13.44 -1.59 -1.52
C TYR A 275 14.40 -2.74 -1.83
N ASN A 276 15.64 -2.62 -1.36
CA ASN A 276 16.60 -3.72 -1.38
C ASN A 276 16.00 -4.97 -0.70
N HIS A 277 16.30 -6.14 -1.27
CA HIS A 277 15.79 -7.43 -0.80
C HIS A 277 16.29 -7.79 0.61
N SER A 278 17.50 -7.35 0.96
CA SER A 278 18.15 -7.63 2.24
C SER A 278 18.28 -6.33 3.03
N PRO A 279 17.31 -5.99 3.90
CA PRO A 279 17.49 -4.87 4.81
C PRO A 279 18.74 -5.06 5.68
N ILE A 280 19.31 -3.95 6.09
CA ILE A 280 20.37 -3.95 7.10
C ILE A 280 19.67 -4.11 8.46
N GLU A 281 19.73 -5.33 9.01
CA GLU A 281 19.22 -5.61 10.36
C GLU A 281 20.25 -5.13 11.39
N ILE A 282 19.86 -4.14 12.20
CA ILE A 282 20.69 -3.56 13.26
C ILE A 282 20.44 -4.27 14.59
N PHE A 283 19.19 -4.62 14.86
CA PHE A 283 18.80 -5.39 16.03
C PHE A 283 18.28 -6.76 15.59
N ASN A 284 18.93 -7.82 16.07
CA ASN A 284 18.42 -9.19 15.99
C ASN A 284 17.88 -9.55 17.37
N ALA A 285 16.59 -9.85 17.53
CA ALA A 285 16.19 -10.50 18.78
C ALA A 285 16.75 -11.92 18.80
N THR A 286 16.71 -12.52 19.98
CA THR A 286 17.33 -13.82 20.19
C THR A 286 16.64 -14.90 19.37
N LYS A 287 17.31 -15.35 18.31
CA LYS A 287 16.94 -16.54 17.54
C LYS A 287 17.18 -17.77 18.40
N SER A 288 16.17 -18.58 18.69
CA SER A 288 16.41 -19.84 19.38
C SER A 288 15.34 -20.90 19.12
N ASN A 289 15.81 -22.02 18.56
CA ASN A 289 15.08 -23.29 18.46
C ASN A 289 14.87 -23.99 19.82
N SER A 290 15.19 -23.33 20.94
CA SER A 290 15.28 -23.95 22.27
C SER A 290 14.81 -23.06 23.43
N VAL A 291 14.08 -21.97 23.16
CA VAL A 291 13.54 -21.12 24.24
C VAL A 291 12.57 -21.93 25.10
N THR A 292 12.91 -22.13 26.37
CA THR A 292 11.99 -22.58 27.41
C THR A 292 11.51 -21.37 28.22
N ASN A 293 10.39 -21.50 28.95
CA ASN A 293 9.87 -20.44 29.83
C ASN A 293 10.93 -19.87 30.78
N ASP A 294 11.91 -20.70 31.19
CA ASP A 294 12.98 -20.36 32.13
C ASP A 294 13.99 -19.35 31.58
N VAL A 295 14.09 -19.18 30.25
CA VAL A 295 15.12 -18.31 29.62
C VAL A 295 14.74 -16.83 29.66
N TYR A 296 13.45 -16.49 29.70
CA TYR A 296 12.99 -15.09 29.61
C TYR A 296 12.14 -14.60 30.77
N GLY A 297 11.74 -15.48 31.71
CA GLY A 297 10.77 -15.09 32.74
C GLY A 297 9.53 -14.47 32.12
N LEU A 298 8.99 -15.12 31.07
CA LEU A 298 7.83 -14.69 30.29
C LEU A 298 6.57 -14.67 31.16
N ASN A 299 6.46 -13.65 32.00
CA ASN A 299 5.43 -13.55 33.03
C ASN A 299 4.31 -12.57 32.70
N THR A 300 4.34 -11.90 31.55
CA THR A 300 3.41 -10.77 31.35
C THR A 300 2.97 -10.60 29.91
N SER A 301 1.67 -10.76 29.68
CA SER A 301 0.96 -9.88 28.76
C SER A 301 0.96 -8.46 29.34
N PHE A 302 0.96 -7.43 28.51
CA PHE A 302 0.87 -6.04 28.95
C PHE A 302 -0.49 -5.45 28.62
N ASN A 303 -0.97 -4.57 29.50
CA ASN A 303 -2.07 -3.69 29.12
C ASN A 303 -1.51 -2.58 28.24
N VAL A 304 -2.17 -2.34 27.12
CA VAL A 304 -1.80 -1.28 26.20
C VAL A 304 -2.98 -0.32 25.98
N SER A 305 -2.67 0.95 25.78
CA SER A 305 -3.63 1.97 25.41
C SER A 305 -3.08 2.86 24.31
N PRO A 306 -3.94 3.45 23.46
CA PRO A 306 -3.51 4.47 22.51
C PRO A 306 -2.73 5.59 23.21
N GLU A 307 -1.77 6.17 22.51
CA GLU A 307 -1.17 7.42 22.94
C GLU A 307 -2.20 8.55 22.79
N GLU A 308 -2.28 9.44 23.77
CA GLU A 308 -3.13 10.63 23.67
C GLU A 308 -2.49 11.62 22.70
N LEU A 309 -3.21 11.95 21.63
CA LEU A 309 -2.73 12.83 20.57
C LEU A 309 -3.39 14.21 20.68
N ASP A 310 -2.56 15.25 20.73
CA ASP A 310 -3.01 16.63 20.57
C ASP A 310 -2.94 17.00 19.08
N GLU A 311 -4.08 16.97 18.40
CA GLU A 311 -4.20 17.21 16.96
C GLU A 311 -3.56 18.54 16.54
N ASP A 312 -3.84 19.64 17.25
CA ASP A 312 -3.33 20.96 16.87
C ASP A 312 -1.82 21.06 17.09
N THR A 313 -1.32 20.48 18.19
CA THR A 313 0.13 20.39 18.41
C THR A 313 0.81 19.58 17.32
N ILE A 314 0.26 18.43 16.92
CA ILE A 314 0.81 17.59 15.86
C ILE A 314 0.76 18.34 14.51
N ILE A 315 -0.37 18.93 14.14
CA ILE A 315 -0.50 19.72 12.89
C ILE A 315 0.57 20.81 12.81
N ASN A 316 0.79 21.53 13.91
CA ASN A 316 1.80 22.59 13.98
C ASN A 316 3.25 22.07 13.95
N GLN A 317 3.49 20.78 14.22
CA GLN A 317 4.81 20.17 14.04
C GLN A 317 5.13 19.92 12.57
N PHE A 318 4.12 19.58 11.75
CA PHE A 318 4.32 19.24 10.33
C PHE A 318 4.07 20.42 9.37
N PHE A 319 3.25 21.40 9.76
CA PHE A 319 2.86 22.53 8.92
C PHE A 319 3.06 23.85 9.66
N ASP A 320 3.62 24.85 8.97
CA ASP A 320 4.08 26.11 9.57
C ASP A 320 2.95 27.11 9.92
N GLY A 321 1.70 26.64 10.09
CA GLY A 321 0.51 27.43 10.47
C GLY A 321 0.08 28.51 9.47
N LYS A 322 0.87 28.74 8.42
CA LYS A 322 0.64 29.72 7.35
C LYS A 322 -0.08 29.11 6.14
N ASP A 323 -0.06 27.78 6.05
CA ASP A 323 -0.62 27.05 4.93
C ASP A 323 -2.15 26.97 5.04
N LYS A 324 -2.81 27.03 3.88
CA LYS A 324 -4.22 26.64 3.80
C LYS A 324 -4.28 25.12 3.86
N LEU A 325 -4.71 24.60 4.99
CA LEU A 325 -4.86 23.17 5.22
C LEU A 325 -6.32 22.75 5.02
N ALA A 326 -6.56 21.71 4.22
CA ALA A 326 -7.86 21.05 4.21
C ALA A 326 -7.87 20.01 5.32
N LYS A 327 -8.91 20.04 6.17
CA LYS A 327 -9.07 19.11 7.30
C LYS A 327 -10.34 18.29 7.08
N ASN A 328 -10.22 16.97 7.02
CA ASN A 328 -11.34 16.04 6.91
C ASN A 328 -11.29 15.05 8.07
N LYS A 329 -12.41 14.92 8.80
CA LYS A 329 -12.51 14.01 9.95
C LYS A 329 -13.53 12.93 9.64
N ASP A 330 -13.12 11.67 9.78
CA ASP A 330 -14.00 10.52 9.58
C ASP A 330 -14.94 10.30 10.78
N ASN A 331 -15.85 9.33 10.65
CA ASN A 331 -16.81 8.98 11.71
C ASN A 331 -16.16 8.41 12.98
N ASN A 332 -14.91 7.93 12.88
CA ASN A 332 -14.14 7.42 14.02
C ASN A 332 -13.32 8.53 14.70
N GLY A 333 -13.41 9.76 14.19
CA GLY A 333 -12.67 10.91 14.70
C GLY A 333 -11.22 10.96 14.22
N ASN A 334 -10.81 10.13 13.26
CA ASN A 334 -9.50 10.21 12.64
C ASN A 334 -9.47 11.42 11.71
N LEU A 335 -8.35 12.15 11.73
CA LEU A 335 -8.19 13.39 11.00
C LEU A 335 -7.20 13.21 9.86
N LEU A 336 -7.63 13.54 8.64
CA LEU A 336 -6.77 13.79 7.49
C LEU A 336 -6.57 15.30 7.34
N VAL A 337 -5.32 15.71 7.19
CA VAL A 337 -4.91 17.09 6.89
C VAL A 337 -4.11 17.08 5.60
N GLU A 338 -4.68 17.67 4.56
CA GLU A 338 -4.00 17.86 3.27
C GLU A 338 -3.29 19.22 3.30
N GLY A 339 -1.97 19.16 3.13
CA GLY A 339 -1.04 20.27 3.16
C GLY A 339 -0.46 20.61 1.79
N PRO A 340 0.48 21.56 1.71
CA PRO A 340 1.03 22.02 0.44
C PRO A 340 1.87 20.95 -0.29
N SER A 341 1.94 21.05 -1.62
CA SER A 341 2.82 20.20 -2.46
C SER A 341 2.61 18.70 -2.29
N GLY A 342 1.34 18.26 -2.25
CA GLY A 342 0.99 16.85 -2.15
C GLY A 342 1.20 16.23 -0.76
N SER A 343 1.47 17.02 0.27
CA SER A 343 1.71 16.46 1.61
C SER A 343 0.40 16.11 2.32
N ASN A 344 0.34 14.94 2.94
CA ASN A 344 -0.79 14.47 3.73
C ASN A 344 -0.34 14.11 5.15
N LEU A 345 -1.11 14.50 6.15
CA LEU A 345 -0.94 14.12 7.56
C LEU A 345 -2.23 13.46 8.05
N GLU A 346 -2.13 12.25 8.57
CA GLU A 346 -3.22 11.50 9.16
C GLU A 346 -2.96 11.28 10.65
N ILE A 347 -3.99 11.53 11.46
CA ILE A 347 -3.97 11.40 12.91
C ILE A 347 -5.08 10.43 13.31
N TYR A 348 -4.70 9.26 13.81
CA TYR A 348 -5.63 8.21 14.23
C TYR A 348 -5.81 8.23 15.75
N ASN A 349 -6.84 8.92 16.23
CA ASN A 349 -7.11 9.06 17.66
C ASN A 349 -7.46 7.72 18.34
N THR A 350 -8.01 6.77 17.59
CA THR A 350 -8.40 5.45 18.13
C THR A 350 -7.20 4.59 18.47
N SER A 351 -6.13 4.65 17.67
CA SER A 351 -4.91 3.84 17.88
C SER A 351 -3.72 4.62 18.41
N GLY A 352 -3.72 5.94 18.28
CA GLY A 352 -2.60 6.82 18.58
C GLY A 352 -1.57 6.89 17.45
N ALA A 353 -1.93 6.50 16.21
CA ALA A 353 -1.02 6.56 15.08
C ALA A 353 -0.97 7.95 14.42
N VAL A 354 0.22 8.34 13.95
CA VAL A 354 0.46 9.53 13.15
C VAL A 354 1.18 9.13 11.88
N LEU A 355 0.62 9.48 10.73
CA LEU A 355 1.21 9.19 9.43
C LEU A 355 1.37 10.49 8.66
N TYR A 356 2.53 10.69 8.06
CA TYR A 356 2.82 11.83 7.19
C TYR A 356 3.44 11.33 5.89
N SER A 357 3.03 11.90 4.78
CA SER A 357 3.61 11.62 3.47
C SER A 357 3.66 12.87 2.60
N LYS A 358 4.55 12.88 1.63
CA LYS A 358 4.62 13.89 0.56
C LYS A 358 5.25 13.25 -0.68
N GLU A 359 5.42 14.07 -1.73
CA GLU A 359 6.16 13.65 -2.93
C GLU A 359 7.55 13.12 -2.57
N ILE A 360 7.85 11.95 -3.13
CA ILE A 360 9.16 11.30 -3.05
C ILE A 360 9.98 11.78 -4.25
N THR A 361 11.31 11.74 -4.17
CA THR A 361 12.20 12.00 -5.32
C THR A 361 12.88 10.73 -5.81
N GLU A 362 13.10 10.60 -7.12
CA GLU A 362 13.92 9.53 -7.71
C GLU A 362 15.41 9.88 -7.86
N GLU A 363 15.83 11.03 -7.32
CA GLU A 363 17.20 11.47 -7.46
C GLU A 363 18.14 10.61 -6.61
N THR A 364 19.27 10.23 -7.21
CA THR A 364 20.30 9.44 -6.52
C THR A 364 20.86 10.26 -5.36
N ILE A 365 20.90 9.64 -4.19
CA ILE A 365 21.45 10.27 -3.00
C ILE A 365 22.96 10.02 -2.89
N ASN A 366 23.67 10.95 -2.27
CA ASN A 366 25.12 10.88 -2.04
C ASN A 366 25.48 10.65 -0.57
N PHE A 367 24.50 10.29 0.27
CA PHE A 367 24.68 10.01 1.68
C PHE A 367 24.40 8.54 1.98
N GLY A 368 25.09 7.99 2.98
CA GLY A 368 24.91 6.61 3.44
C GLY A 368 23.96 6.46 4.62
N THR A 369 23.90 5.26 5.18
CA THR A 369 23.00 4.86 6.27
C THR A 369 23.12 5.73 7.53
N ASP A 370 24.33 6.08 7.96
CA ASP A 370 24.54 6.86 9.19
C ASP A 370 23.95 8.27 9.08
N ASN A 371 24.03 8.86 7.90
CA ASN A 371 23.45 10.16 7.62
C ASN A 371 21.91 10.06 7.53
N ALA A 372 21.39 8.99 6.93
CA ALA A 372 19.96 8.71 6.90
C ALA A 372 19.38 8.56 8.32
N ILE A 373 20.07 7.81 9.21
CA ILE A 373 19.71 7.70 10.63
C ILE A 373 19.71 9.09 11.27
N SER A 374 20.78 9.86 11.10
CA SER A 374 20.90 11.19 11.71
C SER A 374 19.75 12.13 11.27
N LYS A 375 19.40 12.12 9.98
CA LYS A 375 18.26 12.87 9.43
C LYS A 375 16.92 12.38 9.99
N ALA A 376 16.75 11.07 10.15
CA ALA A 376 15.56 10.48 10.76
C ALA A 376 15.41 10.91 12.22
N GLU A 377 16.50 10.87 13.00
CA GLU A 377 16.50 11.27 14.40
C GLU A 377 16.24 12.76 14.59
N GLU A 378 16.84 13.60 13.74
CA GLU A 378 16.58 15.05 13.73
C GLU A 378 15.10 15.34 13.46
N PHE A 379 14.51 14.64 12.48
CA PHE A 379 13.09 14.76 12.17
C PHE A 379 12.21 14.31 13.34
N ILE A 380 12.45 13.10 13.88
CA ILE A 380 11.68 12.54 15.00
C ILE A 380 11.75 13.47 16.21
N LYS A 381 12.91 14.07 16.50
CA LYS A 381 13.10 14.96 17.65
C LYS A 381 12.13 16.14 17.67
N VAL A 382 11.77 16.68 16.50
CA VAL A 382 10.87 17.84 16.40
C VAL A 382 9.41 17.45 16.09
N HIS A 383 9.15 16.20 15.70
CA HIS A 383 7.82 15.66 15.39
C HIS A 383 7.43 14.53 16.37
N GLY A 384 7.26 14.88 17.65
CA GLY A 384 6.80 13.97 18.71
C GLY A 384 7.91 13.36 19.60
N GLY A 385 9.18 13.50 19.22
CA GLY A 385 10.32 13.02 19.98
C GLY A 385 10.55 11.51 19.85
N ARG A 386 11.80 11.08 20.09
CA ARG A 386 12.17 9.66 20.07
C ARG A 386 11.91 9.05 21.45
N PRO A 387 11.02 8.04 21.56
CA PRO A 387 10.88 7.31 22.81
C PRO A 387 12.21 6.71 23.27
N PHE A 388 12.44 6.68 24.58
CA PHE A 388 13.74 6.21 25.14
C PHE A 388 13.98 4.71 24.89
N ASP A 389 12.90 3.95 24.68
CA ASP A 389 12.87 2.52 24.43
C ASP A 389 12.83 2.17 22.94
N ALA A 390 12.91 3.17 22.05
CA ALA A 390 13.02 2.97 20.61
C ALA A 390 14.47 2.64 20.23
N THR A 391 14.65 1.52 19.54
CA THR A 391 15.91 1.12 18.90
C THR A 391 15.73 1.01 17.39
N ILE A 392 16.77 1.31 16.63
CA ILE A 392 16.78 1.02 15.19
C ILE A 392 16.72 -0.50 15.01
N SER A 393 15.71 -0.99 14.30
CA SER A 393 15.58 -2.41 13.97
C SER A 393 16.18 -2.70 12.60
N LYS A 394 15.78 -1.92 11.58
CA LYS A 394 16.04 -2.20 10.18
C LYS A 394 16.21 -0.92 9.37
N ILE A 395 17.02 -1.01 8.32
CA ILE A 395 17.17 0.03 7.31
C ILE A 395 17.02 -0.61 5.93
N TRP A 396 16.10 -0.08 5.12
CA TRP A 396 15.91 -0.50 3.73
C TRP A 396 16.40 0.58 2.78
N PRO A 397 17.46 0.35 2.00
CA PRO A 397 17.76 1.17 0.84
C PRO A 397 16.58 1.13 -0.14
N LEU A 398 16.07 2.30 -0.50
CA LEU A 398 15.18 2.47 -1.65
C LEU A 398 16.05 2.67 -2.88
N GLU A 399 15.85 1.83 -3.89
CA GLU A 399 16.76 1.73 -5.02
C GLU A 399 16.02 1.85 -6.35
N LYS A 400 16.67 2.49 -7.32
CA LYS A 400 16.31 2.45 -8.73
C LYS A 400 17.32 1.62 -9.51
N THR A 401 16.88 0.88 -10.52
CA THR A 401 17.74 0.03 -11.34
C THR A 401 17.32 0.16 -12.80
N VAL A 402 18.25 0.42 -13.71
CA VAL A 402 17.95 0.40 -15.16
C VAL A 402 17.67 -1.03 -15.59
N ILE A 403 16.60 -1.25 -16.36
CA ILE A 403 16.35 -2.51 -17.06
C ILE A 403 16.92 -2.40 -18.46
N ASP A 404 17.89 -3.25 -18.78
CA ASP A 404 18.38 -3.43 -20.14
C ASP A 404 17.57 -4.53 -20.82
N ILE A 405 16.47 -4.09 -21.43
CA ILE A 405 15.55 -4.94 -22.19
C ILE A 405 16.21 -5.60 -23.42
N PHE A 406 17.35 -5.09 -23.90
CA PHE A 406 18.03 -5.60 -25.10
C PHE A 406 18.89 -6.81 -24.79
N ASN A 407 19.47 -6.83 -23.60
CA ASN A 407 20.32 -7.93 -23.13
C ASN A 407 19.62 -8.86 -22.13
N ASP A 408 18.33 -8.60 -21.84
CA ASP A 408 17.57 -9.27 -20.80
C ASP A 408 18.24 -9.22 -19.42
N THR A 409 18.78 -8.04 -19.05
CA THR A 409 19.53 -7.85 -17.80
C THR A 409 19.04 -6.65 -17.01
N THR A 410 19.39 -6.61 -15.73
CA THR A 410 19.23 -5.45 -14.86
C THR A 410 20.59 -4.84 -14.56
N GLY A 411 20.64 -3.51 -14.55
CA GLY A 411 21.85 -2.74 -14.27
C GLY A 411 22.25 -2.79 -12.79
N THR A 412 23.26 -1.98 -12.44
CA THR A 412 23.63 -1.81 -11.02
C THR A 412 22.60 -0.92 -10.33
N PRO A 413 22.05 -1.31 -9.16
CA PRO A 413 21.14 -0.47 -8.41
C PRO A 413 21.80 0.82 -7.92
N GLU A 414 21.06 1.93 -8.01
CA GLU A 414 21.39 3.22 -7.42
C GLU A 414 20.46 3.51 -6.24
N THR A 415 21.01 3.94 -5.11
CA THR A 415 20.19 4.31 -3.95
C THR A 415 19.60 5.71 -4.12
N ILE A 416 18.29 5.84 -3.93
CA ILE A 416 17.53 7.10 -4.01
C ILE A 416 16.95 7.52 -2.65
N GLY A 417 16.98 6.61 -1.66
CA GLY A 417 16.54 6.90 -0.29
C GLY A 417 16.80 5.75 0.67
N TYR A 418 16.44 5.96 1.94
CA TYR A 418 16.46 4.93 2.97
C TYR A 418 15.19 5.00 3.81
N LEU A 419 14.55 3.86 4.05
CA LEU A 419 13.55 3.71 5.10
C LEU A 419 14.25 3.25 6.38
N VAL A 420 14.15 4.03 7.45
CA VAL A 420 14.70 3.69 8.77
C VAL A 420 13.54 3.31 9.69
N GLU A 421 13.56 2.09 10.24
CA GLU A 421 12.58 1.62 11.22
C GLU A 421 13.18 1.56 12.61
N TYR A 422 12.41 2.08 13.56
CA TYR A 422 12.62 1.96 14.98
C TYR A 422 11.51 1.08 15.56
N LYS A 423 11.89 0.15 16.42
CA LYS A 423 10.97 -0.71 17.18
C LYS A 423 11.27 -0.61 18.67
N ARG A 424 10.28 -1.00 19.46
CA ARG A 424 10.42 -1.07 20.91
C ARG A 424 11.07 -2.39 21.31
N VAL A 425 11.90 -2.37 22.35
CA VAL A 425 12.39 -3.58 23.00
C VAL A 425 11.95 -3.58 24.46
N ILE A 426 11.22 -4.61 24.87
CA ILE A 426 10.76 -4.83 26.26
C ILE A 426 11.32 -6.16 26.74
N ASN A 427 12.01 -6.16 27.88
CA ASN A 427 12.59 -7.39 28.46
C ASN A 427 13.47 -8.17 27.46
N GLY A 428 14.19 -7.46 26.57
CA GLY A 428 15.04 -8.06 25.54
C GLY A 428 14.30 -8.61 24.31
N MET A 429 12.98 -8.50 24.24
CA MET A 429 12.17 -8.90 23.08
C MET A 429 11.66 -7.69 22.32
N LEU A 430 11.63 -7.80 20.99
CA LEU A 430 11.02 -6.78 20.13
C LEU A 430 9.50 -6.75 20.35
N VAL A 431 8.93 -5.56 20.28
CA VAL A 431 7.51 -5.39 19.95
C VAL A 431 7.40 -5.34 18.43
N ASP A 432 6.59 -6.23 17.86
CA ASP A 432 6.43 -6.37 16.41
C ASP A 432 5.03 -6.86 16.04
N GLY A 433 4.62 -6.70 14.79
CA GLY A 433 3.32 -7.13 14.31
C GLY A 433 3.01 -6.55 12.92
N TYR A 434 1.78 -6.73 12.44
CA TYR A 434 1.35 -6.12 11.18
C TYR A 434 1.07 -4.64 11.42
N ASN A 435 1.89 -3.71 10.92
CA ASN A 435 1.68 -2.27 11.16
C ASN A 435 1.61 -1.91 12.65
N GLY A 436 2.35 -2.66 13.47
CA GLY A 436 2.38 -2.47 14.91
C GLY A 436 3.28 -1.32 15.36
N ASP A 437 3.42 -1.20 16.68
CA ASP A 437 4.24 -0.22 17.39
C ASP A 437 5.63 -0.07 16.75
N SER A 438 5.82 1.02 16.03
CA SER A 438 7.04 1.35 15.31
C SER A 438 7.08 2.83 14.96
N ILE A 439 8.30 3.33 14.72
CA ILE A 439 8.52 4.62 14.05
C ILE A 439 9.26 4.31 12.75
N ARG A 440 8.75 4.78 11.61
CA ARG A 440 9.35 4.53 10.30
C ARG A 440 9.50 5.84 9.57
N VAL A 441 10.67 6.08 9.00
CA VAL A 441 11.02 7.35 8.35
C VAL A 441 11.68 7.05 7.01
N LEU A 442 11.04 7.43 5.90
CA LEU A 442 11.66 7.42 4.58
C LEU A 442 12.37 8.74 4.35
N ILE A 443 13.67 8.67 4.08
CA ILE A 443 14.53 9.80 3.77
C ILE A 443 14.99 9.69 2.32
N ASP A 444 14.72 10.70 1.53
CA ASP A 444 15.23 10.88 0.17
C ASP A 444 16.10 12.14 0.06
N LYS A 445 16.40 12.57 -1.17
CA LYS A 445 17.21 13.76 -1.42
C LYS A 445 16.64 15.03 -0.80
N ASN A 446 15.32 15.16 -0.73
CA ASN A 446 14.59 16.33 -0.23
C ASN A 446 14.21 16.20 1.26
N GLY A 447 14.81 15.24 1.97
CA GLY A 447 14.58 15.02 3.41
C GLY A 447 13.54 13.93 3.65
N VAL A 448 12.71 14.10 4.67
CA VAL A 448 11.68 13.10 5.02
C VAL A 448 10.50 13.22 4.07
N SER A 449 10.20 12.12 3.36
CA SER A 449 9.06 12.01 2.45
C SER A 449 7.95 11.09 2.95
N ASN A 450 8.25 10.20 3.89
CA ASN A 450 7.26 9.41 4.60
C ASN A 450 7.64 9.29 6.07
N TYR A 451 6.64 9.38 6.95
CA TYR A 451 6.77 9.18 8.37
C TYR A 451 5.56 8.41 8.88
N TYR A 452 5.81 7.39 9.67
CA TYR A 452 4.80 6.64 10.39
C TYR A 452 5.23 6.53 11.84
N ARG A 453 4.31 6.75 12.77
CA ARG A 453 4.51 6.51 14.19
C ARG A 453 3.25 5.91 14.79
N LEU A 454 3.41 4.76 15.43
CA LEU A 454 2.47 4.20 16.38
C LEU A 454 3.27 3.79 17.61
N TRP A 455 2.94 4.33 18.77
CA TRP A 455 3.71 4.09 20.00
C TRP A 455 2.80 4.03 21.22
N ARG A 456 2.10 2.91 21.41
CA ARG A 456 1.08 2.76 22.45
C ARG A 456 1.68 2.89 23.85
N ASP A 457 0.86 3.31 24.80
CA ASP A 457 1.21 3.33 26.22
C ASP A 457 1.15 1.91 26.79
N ILE A 458 2.29 1.40 27.27
CA ILE A 458 2.41 0.02 27.80
C ILE A 458 2.52 0.05 29.33
N LYS A 459 1.63 -0.68 30.01
CA LYS A 459 1.53 -0.76 31.47
C LYS A 459 1.65 -2.21 31.95
N SER A 460 2.45 -2.44 32.99
CA SER A 460 2.55 -3.76 33.63
C SER A 460 1.27 -4.11 34.40
N ASN A 461 0.95 -5.41 34.48
CA ASN A 461 -0.23 -5.91 35.20
C ASN A 461 -0.20 -5.63 36.71
N ASP A 462 0.98 -5.44 37.31
CA ASP A 462 1.15 -5.25 38.77
C ASP A 462 0.93 -3.80 39.27
N GLY A 463 0.25 -2.98 38.47
CA GLY A 463 -0.33 -1.71 38.91
C GLY A 463 0.24 -0.49 38.23
N ASN A 464 -0.51 0.07 37.27
CA ASN A 464 -0.50 1.44 36.71
C ASN A 464 0.84 2.17 36.46
N LYS A 465 2.00 1.55 36.63
CA LYS A 465 3.30 2.12 36.31
C LYS A 465 3.61 1.87 34.84
N LYS A 466 4.01 2.94 34.13
CA LYS A 466 4.57 2.81 32.78
C LYS A 466 5.81 1.91 32.87
N VAL A 467 5.90 0.93 31.97
CA VAL A 467 7.04 0.03 31.90
C VAL A 467 8.22 0.81 31.35
N ASN A 468 9.24 1.05 32.19
CA ASN A 468 10.57 1.44 31.72
C ASN A 468 11.41 0.16 31.62
N ASN A 469 12.26 0.05 30.58
CA ASN A 469 13.05 -1.14 30.19
C ASN A 469 13.87 -1.86 31.29
N ALA A 470 13.90 -1.36 32.52
CA ALA A 470 14.72 -1.90 33.60
C ALA A 470 13.97 -2.78 34.63
N GLU A 471 12.63 -2.73 34.77
CA GLU A 471 11.98 -3.28 35.98
C GLU A 471 10.58 -3.93 35.79
N ALA A 472 10.22 -4.43 34.62
CA ALA A 472 8.99 -5.24 34.48
C ALA A 472 9.21 -6.70 34.93
N LYS A 473 9.43 -6.90 36.24
CA LYS A 473 9.29 -8.25 36.83
C LYS A 473 7.82 -8.46 37.17
N GLY A 474 7.12 -9.22 36.33
CA GLY A 474 5.75 -9.63 36.62
C GLY A 474 5.69 -10.53 37.85
N ASN A 475 4.58 -10.45 38.58
CA ASN A 475 4.21 -11.35 39.66
C ASN A 475 4.42 -12.81 39.25
N ASP A 476 5.23 -13.56 40.02
CA ASP A 476 5.58 -14.97 39.76
C ASP A 476 4.38 -15.93 39.72
N ASN A 477 3.18 -15.47 40.04
CA ASN A 477 1.98 -16.32 40.19
C ASN A 477 1.18 -16.57 38.90
N ASN A 478 1.57 -16.00 37.75
CA ASN A 478 0.83 -16.13 36.47
C ASN A 478 1.72 -16.60 35.29
N ILE A 479 2.63 -17.56 35.52
CA ILE A 479 3.39 -18.19 34.43
C ILE A 479 2.43 -18.96 33.51
N LYS A 480 2.19 -18.44 32.31
CA LYS A 480 1.51 -19.17 31.23
C LYS A 480 2.56 -19.91 30.42
N ASN A 481 2.33 -21.19 30.15
CA ASN A 481 3.19 -21.94 29.24
C ASN A 481 3.04 -21.41 27.81
N ILE A 482 4.17 -21.24 27.12
CA ILE A 482 4.17 -20.95 25.68
C ILE A 482 4.32 -22.24 24.86
N ILE A 483 3.80 -22.24 23.64
CA ILE A 483 4.06 -23.28 22.66
C ILE A 483 5.52 -23.24 22.19
N ALA A 484 6.07 -24.39 21.80
CA ALA A 484 7.42 -24.47 21.26
C ALA A 484 7.48 -23.87 19.84
N SER A 485 8.64 -23.33 19.44
CA SER A 485 8.84 -22.74 18.11
C SER A 485 8.51 -23.71 16.96
N GLY A 486 8.81 -25.01 17.09
CA GLY A 486 8.42 -26.02 16.11
C GLY A 486 6.90 -26.13 15.90
N GLN A 487 6.11 -25.95 16.96
CA GLN A 487 4.65 -25.89 16.85
C GLN A 487 4.21 -24.61 16.15
N ALA A 488 4.88 -23.48 16.41
CA ALA A 488 4.61 -22.21 15.73
C ALA A 488 4.92 -22.27 14.23
N LEU A 489 6.04 -22.89 13.82
CA LEU A 489 6.38 -23.11 12.40
C LEU A 489 5.28 -23.90 11.67
N GLU A 490 4.79 -24.99 12.27
CA GLU A 490 3.71 -25.81 11.70
C GLU A 490 2.36 -25.09 11.65
N LYS A 491 2.10 -24.18 12.61
CA LYS A 491 0.90 -23.34 12.60
C LYS A 491 0.99 -22.27 11.51
N ALA A 492 2.14 -21.62 11.39
CA ALA A 492 2.42 -20.64 10.36
C ALA A 492 2.27 -21.24 8.96
N LYS A 493 2.92 -22.39 8.70
CA LYS A 493 2.84 -23.09 7.42
C LYS A 493 1.40 -23.38 6.97
N ARG A 494 0.54 -23.81 7.90
CA ARG A 494 -0.87 -24.15 7.62
C ARG A 494 -1.78 -22.93 7.40
N ASN A 495 -1.35 -21.74 7.80
CA ASN A 495 -2.19 -20.53 7.81
C ASN A 495 -1.60 -19.38 6.98
N ALA A 496 -0.42 -19.51 6.40
CA ALA A 496 0.23 -18.44 5.64
C ALA A 496 -0.61 -17.91 4.48
N ASN A 497 -1.33 -18.79 3.78
CA ASN A 497 -2.23 -18.38 2.69
C ASN A 497 -3.50 -17.64 3.16
N LYS A 498 -3.75 -17.54 4.47
CA LYS A 498 -4.84 -16.70 5.00
C LYS A 498 -4.46 -15.23 5.10
N ILE A 499 -3.16 -14.94 5.19
CA ILE A 499 -2.61 -13.61 5.49
C ILE A 499 -1.78 -13.07 4.31
N TYR A 500 -1.21 -13.96 3.49
CA TYR A 500 -0.43 -13.61 2.32
C TYR A 500 -0.81 -14.47 1.14
N LYS A 501 -0.80 -13.90 -0.06
CA LYS A 501 -0.89 -14.68 -1.30
C LYS A 501 0.48 -15.23 -1.62
N ILE A 502 0.71 -16.52 -1.33
CA ILE A 502 1.99 -17.19 -1.58
C ILE A 502 1.76 -18.39 -2.49
N ASN A 503 2.28 -18.27 -3.71
CA ASN A 503 2.09 -19.26 -4.78
C ASN A 503 3.17 -20.36 -4.80
N LYS A 504 3.89 -20.56 -3.67
CA LYS A 504 4.95 -21.57 -3.54
C LYS A 504 4.79 -22.34 -2.22
N ASP A 505 5.40 -23.51 -2.15
CA ASP A 505 5.48 -24.27 -0.90
C ASP A 505 6.12 -23.43 0.20
N ILE A 506 5.33 -23.15 1.24
CA ILE A 506 5.78 -22.41 2.41
C ILE A 506 6.54 -23.37 3.31
N ASN A 507 7.83 -23.09 3.49
CA ASN A 507 8.70 -23.85 4.40
C ASN A 507 9.34 -22.92 5.43
N PRO A 508 8.61 -22.53 6.49
CA PRO A 508 9.13 -21.63 7.50
C PRO A 508 10.28 -22.30 8.24
N THR A 509 11.42 -21.62 8.33
CA THR A 509 12.64 -22.14 8.96
C THR A 509 13.11 -21.33 10.16
N ASP A 510 12.51 -20.16 10.38
CA ASP A 510 12.92 -19.21 11.41
C ASP A 510 11.70 -18.73 12.19
N ALA A 511 11.82 -18.75 13.52
CA ALA A 511 10.82 -18.30 14.47
C ALA A 511 11.49 -17.57 15.62
N GLU A 512 10.99 -16.37 15.92
CA GLU A 512 11.55 -15.46 16.91
C GLU A 512 10.47 -15.02 17.88
N LEU A 513 10.77 -15.00 19.16
CA LEU A 513 9.81 -14.58 20.17
C LEU A 513 9.76 -13.05 20.25
N VAL A 514 8.57 -12.48 20.10
CA VAL A 514 8.28 -11.04 20.11
C VAL A 514 7.05 -10.77 20.98
N TYR A 515 6.77 -9.51 21.27
CA TYR A 515 5.45 -9.07 21.72
C TYR A 515 4.64 -8.61 20.52
N PHE A 516 3.45 -9.18 20.33
CA PHE A 516 2.61 -8.87 19.19
C PHE A 516 1.89 -7.53 19.35
N SER A 517 2.07 -6.64 18.38
CA SER A 517 1.37 -5.38 18.26
C SER A 517 0.47 -5.39 17.03
N LYS A 518 -0.84 -5.18 17.24
CA LYS A 518 -1.80 -5.03 16.15
C LYS A 518 -1.56 -3.76 15.34
N SER A 519 -2.10 -3.75 14.12
CA SER A 519 -2.10 -2.59 13.24
C SER A 519 -2.77 -1.38 13.88
N PHE A 520 -2.44 -0.18 13.41
CA PHE A 520 -3.15 1.05 13.78
C PHE A 520 -4.64 1.03 13.42
N MET A 521 -5.05 0.09 12.57
CA MET A 521 -6.44 -0.10 12.12
C MET A 521 -7.28 -0.89 13.13
N HIS A 522 -6.63 -1.47 14.15
CA HIS A 522 -7.28 -2.29 15.16
C HIS A 522 -6.95 -1.82 16.57
N ASP A 523 -7.99 -1.77 17.39
CA ASP A 523 -7.84 -1.54 18.82
C ASP A 523 -7.10 -2.72 19.45
N GLN A 524 -6.18 -2.38 20.34
CA GLN A 524 -5.46 -3.36 21.15
C GLN A 524 -5.50 -2.89 22.59
N GLN A 525 -5.94 -3.77 23.48
CA GLN A 525 -5.93 -3.54 24.93
C GLN A 525 -4.90 -4.40 25.64
N ILE A 526 -4.53 -5.54 25.03
CA ILE A 526 -3.58 -6.50 25.58
C ILE A 526 -2.53 -6.81 24.53
N MET A 527 -1.27 -6.74 24.94
CA MET A 527 -0.11 -7.14 24.16
C MET A 527 0.44 -8.44 24.72
N GLU A 528 0.40 -9.50 23.92
CA GLU A 528 0.83 -10.83 24.32
C GLU A 528 2.09 -11.24 23.54
N PRO A 529 2.93 -12.13 24.10
CA PRO A 529 4.01 -12.71 23.33
C PRO A 529 3.48 -13.54 22.15
N ALA A 530 4.20 -13.46 21.03
CA ALA A 530 3.96 -14.25 19.83
C ALA A 530 5.27 -14.72 19.22
N TRP A 531 5.20 -15.81 18.47
CA TRP A 531 6.27 -16.24 17.57
C TRP A 531 6.12 -15.50 16.24
N ARG A 532 7.07 -14.63 15.92
CA ARG A 532 7.28 -14.06 14.58
C ARG A 532 7.94 -15.12 13.71
N VAL A 533 7.20 -15.68 12.78
CA VAL A 533 7.64 -16.76 11.89
C VAL A 533 7.86 -16.22 10.48
N LYS A 534 9.06 -16.41 9.93
CA LYS A 534 9.39 -15.98 8.57
C LYS A 534 8.82 -16.97 7.56
N ILE A 535 7.94 -16.51 6.66
CA ILE A 535 7.26 -17.35 5.66
C ILE A 535 7.73 -17.06 4.22
N ASP A 536 8.23 -15.86 3.96
CA ASP A 536 8.92 -15.52 2.72
C ASP A 536 9.99 -14.42 3.00
N VAL A 537 10.63 -13.94 1.95
CA VAL A 537 11.50 -12.78 2.01
C VAL A 537 10.66 -11.56 2.40
N ASN A 538 10.95 -11.03 3.59
CA ASN A 538 10.26 -9.90 4.21
C ASN A 538 8.75 -10.13 4.50
N ALA A 539 8.28 -11.38 4.49
CA ALA A 539 6.93 -11.74 4.91
C ALA A 539 7.00 -12.57 6.20
N TYR A 540 6.19 -12.17 7.19
CA TYR A 540 6.18 -12.77 8.52
C TYR A 540 4.74 -13.05 8.97
N LEU A 541 4.53 -14.19 9.60
CA LEU A 541 3.32 -14.47 10.38
C LEU A 541 3.62 -14.31 11.87
N TYR A 542 2.58 -13.99 12.63
CA TYR A 542 2.64 -13.98 14.09
C TYR A 542 1.75 -15.08 14.64
N VAL A 543 2.30 -15.94 15.48
CA VAL A 543 1.57 -17.03 16.14
C VAL A 543 1.56 -16.76 17.63
N ASN A 544 0.39 -16.53 18.22
CA ASN A 544 0.24 -16.28 19.65
C ASN A 544 0.99 -17.35 20.46
N ALA A 545 1.90 -16.93 21.34
CA ALA A 545 2.78 -17.86 22.01
C ALA A 545 2.03 -18.71 23.05
N TYR A 546 0.89 -18.26 23.58
CA TYR A 546 0.10 -19.01 24.56
C TYR A 546 -0.88 -19.98 23.89
N THR A 547 -1.60 -19.54 22.85
CA THR A 547 -2.69 -20.32 22.23
C THR A 547 -2.23 -21.13 21.01
N GLY A 548 -1.17 -20.69 20.34
CA GLY A 548 -0.74 -21.25 19.06
C GLY A 548 -1.68 -20.92 17.90
N GLU A 549 -2.56 -19.94 18.07
CA GLU A 549 -3.38 -19.37 17.00
C GLU A 549 -2.57 -18.34 16.21
N VAL A 550 -2.87 -18.18 14.92
CA VAL A 550 -2.26 -17.11 14.12
C VAL A 550 -2.96 -15.82 14.49
N GLU A 551 -2.18 -14.81 14.83
CA GLU A 551 -2.68 -13.47 15.09
C GLU A 551 -3.23 -12.89 13.79
N GLU A 552 -4.43 -12.33 13.86
CA GLU A 552 -5.06 -11.60 12.77
C GLU A 552 -4.63 -10.12 12.81
N TYR A 553 -4.91 -9.40 11.73
CA TYR A 553 -4.55 -7.99 11.55
C TYR A 553 -5.00 -7.08 12.71
#